data_AF-A0A4R6PTL3-F1
#
_entry.id   AF-A0A4R6PTL3-F1
#
_cell.length_a   1.000
_cell.length_b   1.000
_cell.length_c   1.000
_cell.angle_alpha   90.00
_cell.angle_beta   90.00
_cell.angle_gamma   90.00
#
_symmetry.space_group_name_H-M   'P 1'
#
loop_
_entity.id
_entity.type
_entity.pdbx_description
1 polymer ?
#
loop_
_entity_poly.entity_id
_entity_poly.type
_entity_poly.pdbx_seq_one_letter_code
_entity_poly.pdbx_strand_id
1 'polypeptide(L)'
;MSMLLLAVQDTYGTVLAQVGNPTPEAPPGSEKILQLVRYLTWFVLLSGICGITYAGGKFAWERWTGGGLESPKMVAGAMIGGVVATSAGTIMNAVIG
;
A
#
# COMPACT_ATOMS: atom_id res chain seq x y z
N MET A 1 -49.41 -11.14 13.46
CA MET A 1 -47.99 -11.30 13.07
C MET A 1 -47.33 -12.10 14.18
N SER A 2 -46.91 -13.34 13.89
CA SER A 2 -46.64 -14.38 14.90
C SER A 2 -45.38 -14.09 15.72
N MET A 3 -45.48 -14.16 17.06
CA MET A 3 -44.36 -14.03 18.02
C MET A 3 -43.22 -15.02 17.74
N LEU A 4 -43.54 -16.17 17.15
CA LEU A 4 -42.57 -17.18 16.74
C LEU A 4 -41.64 -16.68 15.63
N LEU A 5 -42.13 -15.82 14.72
CA LEU A 5 -41.32 -15.24 13.65
C LEU A 5 -40.31 -14.22 14.20
N LEU A 6 -40.74 -13.40 15.17
CA LEU A 6 -39.89 -12.43 15.85
C LEU A 6 -38.78 -13.12 16.65
N ALA A 7 -39.12 -14.14 17.44
CA ALA A 7 -38.13 -14.90 18.22
C ALA A 7 -37.11 -15.63 17.33
N VAL A 8 -37.54 -16.08 16.15
CA VAL A 8 -36.67 -16.69 15.14
C VAL A 8 -35.72 -15.65 14.52
N GLN A 9 -36.19 -14.43 14.22
CA GLN A 9 -35.34 -13.36 13.73
C GLN A 9 -34.30 -12.90 14.78
N ASP A 10 -34.68 -12.83 16.05
CA ASP A 10 -33.77 -12.47 17.14
C ASP A 10 -32.72 -13.56 17.39
N THR A 11 -33.08 -14.84 17.25
CA THR A 11 -32.12 -15.95 17.33
C THR A 11 -31.15 -15.97 16.14
N TYR A 12 -31.61 -15.65 14.92
CA TYR A 12 -30.70 -15.48 13.77
C TYR A 12 -29.73 -14.30 13.97
N GLY A 13 -30.20 -13.15 14.48
CA GLY A 13 -29.35 -11.99 14.74
C GLY A 13 -28.30 -12.24 15.84
N THR A 14 -28.69 -12.96 16.91
CA THR A 14 -27.79 -13.30 18.02
C THR A 14 -26.76 -14.37 17.65
N VAL A 15 -27.12 -15.36 16.82
CA VAL A 15 -26.17 -16.38 16.34
C VAL A 15 -25.17 -15.79 15.33
N LEU A 16 -25.60 -14.88 14.44
CA LEU A 16 -24.67 -14.17 13.54
C LEU A 16 -23.69 -13.28 14.30
N ALA A 17 -24.12 -12.65 15.39
CA ALA A 17 -23.27 -11.83 16.25
C ALA A 17 -22.29 -12.65 17.13
N GLN A 18 -22.52 -13.96 17.27
CA GLN A 18 -21.68 -14.89 18.04
C GLN A 18 -20.63 -15.64 17.19
N VAL A 19 -20.68 -15.54 15.86
CA VAL A 19 -19.54 -15.88 15.00
C VAL A 19 -18.48 -14.83 15.29
N GLY A 20 -17.65 -15.12 16.30
CA GLY A 20 -16.71 -14.19 16.90
C GLY A 20 -15.98 -13.43 15.83
N ASN A 21 -16.05 -12.10 15.90
CA ASN A 21 -15.17 -11.21 15.17
C ASN A 21 -13.74 -11.66 15.52
N PRO A 22 -13.02 -12.35 14.61
CA PRO A 22 -11.62 -12.58 14.85
C PRO A 22 -11.02 -11.20 14.66
N THR A 23 -10.91 -10.42 15.74
CA THR A 23 -10.00 -9.29 15.76
C THR A 23 -8.71 -9.83 15.18
N PRO A 24 -8.22 -9.29 14.04
CA PRO A 24 -7.03 -9.82 13.40
C PRO A 24 -5.86 -9.70 14.38
N GLU A 25 -5.64 -10.76 15.14
CA GLU A 25 -4.54 -10.85 16.08
C GLU A 25 -3.34 -11.24 15.23
N ALA A 26 -2.30 -10.40 15.27
CA ALA A 26 -1.13 -10.61 14.43
C ALA A 26 -0.59 -12.04 14.69
N PRO A 27 -0.36 -12.86 13.65
CA PRO A 27 0.04 -14.24 13.82
C PRO A 27 1.25 -14.33 14.75
N PRO A 28 1.33 -15.29 15.69
CA PRO A 28 2.45 -15.39 16.61
C PRO A 28 3.78 -15.45 15.85
N GLY A 29 4.72 -14.58 16.22
CA GLY A 29 6.02 -14.42 15.53
C GLY A 29 6.05 -13.45 14.34
N SER A 30 4.93 -12.84 13.97
CA SER A 30 4.84 -11.86 12.88
C SER A 30 5.58 -10.54 13.14
N GLU A 31 5.88 -10.20 14.39
CA GLU A 31 6.52 -8.93 14.78
C GLU A 31 7.83 -8.67 14.01
N LYS A 32 8.68 -9.68 13.85
CA LYS A 32 9.95 -9.56 13.11
C LYS A 32 9.74 -9.37 11.61
N ILE A 33 8.74 -10.04 11.05
CA ILE A 33 8.40 -9.93 9.63
C ILE A 33 7.80 -8.56 9.35
N LEU A 34 6.90 -8.08 10.21
CA LEU A 34 6.32 -6.73 10.13
C LEU A 34 7.39 -5.65 10.25
N GLN A 35 8.37 -5.82 11.16
CA GLN A 35 9.50 -4.91 11.28
C GLN A 35 10.34 -4.87 9.99
N LEU A 36 10.63 -6.03 9.38
CA LEU A 36 11.34 -6.10 8.09
C LEU A 36 10.57 -5.40 6.96
N VAL A 37 9.27 -5.66 6.83
CA VAL A 37 8.41 -5.02 5.82
C VAL A 37 8.38 -3.50 6.00
N ARG A 38 8.38 -3.01 7.24
CA ARG A 38 8.48 -1.56 7.53
C ARG A 38 9.80 -0.99 7.05
N TYR A 39 10.93 -1.66 7.28
CA TYR A 39 12.22 -1.21 6.73
C TYR A 39 12.25 -1.21 5.20
N LEU A 40 11.67 -2.23 4.57
CA LEU A 40 11.55 -2.27 3.11
C LEU A 40 10.69 -1.13 2.56
N THR A 41 9.60 -0.79 3.26
CA THR A 41 8.75 0.35 2.88
C THR A 41 9.54 1.66 2.90
N TRP A 42 10.32 1.89 3.95
CA TRP A 42 11.22 3.05 4.03
C TRP A 42 12.27 3.04 2.92
N PHE A 43 12.83 1.88 2.60
CA PHE A 43 13.78 1.74 1.51
C PHE A 43 13.17 2.11 0.15
N VAL A 44 11.95 1.66 -0.14
CA VAL A 44 11.24 2.01 -1.39
C VAL A 44 10.97 3.52 -1.47
N LEU A 45 10.53 4.14 -0.37
CA LEU A 45 10.27 5.59 -0.33
C LEU A 45 11.55 6.40 -0.56
N LEU A 46 12.62 6.07 0.18
CA LEU A 46 13.90 6.77 0.06
C LEU A 46 14.53 6.57 -1.33
N SER A 47 14.49 5.36 -1.88
CA SER A 47 15.00 5.08 -3.23
C SER A 47 14.22 5.82 -4.32
N GLY A 48 12.89 5.92 -4.19
CA GLY A 48 12.05 6.70 -5.10
C GLY A 48 12.39 8.18 -5.08
N ILE A 49 12.54 8.78 -3.89
CA ILE A 49 12.92 10.19 -3.72
C ILE A 49 14.29 10.46 -4.34
N CYS A 50 15.29 9.62 -4.04
CA CYS A 50 16.63 9.75 -4.60
C CYS A 50 16.60 9.62 -6.14
N GLY A 51 15.86 8.64 -6.66
CA GLY A 51 15.76 8.38 -8.09
C GLY A 51 15.17 9.55 -8.88
N ILE A 52 14.03 10.09 -8.44
CA ILE A 52 13.40 11.23 -9.12
C ILE A 52 14.21 12.52 -8.97
N THR A 53 14.83 12.73 -7.80
CA THR A 53 15.67 13.92 -7.55
C THR A 53 16.89 13.91 -8.45
N TYR A 54 17.58 12.78 -8.57
CA TYR A 54 18.73 12.64 -9.46
C TYR A 54 18.33 12.79 -10.93
N ALA A 55 17.26 12.10 -11.36
CA ALA A 55 16.78 12.18 -12.73
C ALA A 55 16.35 13.62 -13.11
N GLY A 56 15.66 14.32 -12.21
CA GLY A 56 15.24 15.70 -12.40
C GLY A 56 16.41 16.68 -12.45
N GLY A 57 17.39 16.54 -11.55
CA GLY A 57 18.60 17.36 -11.56
C GLY A 57 19.42 17.17 -12.84
N LYS A 58 19.59 15.92 -13.28
CA LYS A 58 20.29 15.56 -14.51
C LYS A 58 19.54 16.06 -15.76
N PHE A 59 18.20 16.02 -15.75
CA PHE A 59 17.36 16.60 -16.79
C PHE A 59 17.53 18.13 -16.91
N ALA A 60 17.52 18.83 -15.78
CA ALA A 60 17.77 20.28 -15.77
C ALA A 60 19.17 20.64 -16.30
N TRP A 61 20.18 19.84 -15.93
CA TRP A 61 21.57 20.04 -16.39
C TRP A 61 21.72 19.83 -17.90
N GLU A 62 21.17 18.75 -18.46
CA GLU A 62 21.22 18.48 -19.91
C GLU A 62 20.50 19.55 -20.73
N ARG A 63 19.38 20.10 -20.20
CA ARG A 63 18.66 21.19 -20.85
C ARG A 63 19.49 22.47 -20.99
N TRP A 64 20.32 22.80 -20.01
CA TRP A 64 21.16 24.01 -20.07
C TRP A 64 22.47 23.82 -20.82
N THR A 65 23.05 22.62 -20.77
CA THR A 65 24.35 22.33 -21.39
C THR A 65 24.24 21.85 -22.85
N GLY A 66 23.03 21.60 -23.35
CA GLY A 66 22.82 21.09 -24.71
C GLY A 66 23.26 19.63 -24.89
N GLY A 67 23.29 18.86 -23.81
CA GLY A 67 23.72 17.46 -23.78
C GLY A 67 22.66 16.48 -24.34
N GLY A 68 23.07 15.22 -24.57
CA GLY A 68 22.21 14.18 -25.13
C GLY A 68 20.96 13.91 -24.27
N LEU A 69 19.81 13.67 -24.93
CA LEU A 69 18.48 13.50 -24.31
C LEU A 69 18.31 12.15 -23.60
N GLU A 70 19.20 11.84 -22.66
CA GLU A 70 19.13 10.58 -21.92
C GLU A 70 18.33 10.73 -20.61
N SER A 71 18.28 11.92 -20.02
CA SER A 71 17.51 12.18 -18.81
C SER A 71 15.97 12.02 -18.90
N PRO A 72 15.27 12.24 -20.03
CA PRO A 72 13.81 12.13 -20.06
C PRO A 72 13.32 10.71 -19.75
N LYS A 73 13.99 9.68 -20.28
CA LYS A 73 13.67 8.27 -19.98
C LYS A 73 13.89 7.93 -18.51
N MET A 74 14.84 8.58 -17.85
CA MET A 74 15.13 8.36 -16.43
C MET A 74 14.04 8.94 -15.54
N VAL A 75 13.57 10.15 -15.85
CA VAL A 75 12.45 10.78 -15.15
C VAL A 75 11.17 9.97 -15.34
N ALA A 76 10.88 9.55 -16.58
CA ALA A 76 9.74 8.69 -16.88
C ALA A 76 9.77 7.37 -16.09
N GLY A 77 10.94 6.71 -16.05
CA GLY A 77 11.12 5.48 -15.27
C GLY A 77 10.90 5.69 -13.76
N ALA A 78 11.41 6.79 -13.21
CA ALA A 78 11.20 7.13 -11.80
C ALA A 78 9.73 7.41 -11.46
N MET A 79 8.98 8.07 -12.35
CA MET A 79 7.54 8.28 -12.17
C MET A 79 6.77 6.96 -12.18
N ILE A 80 7.08 6.05 -13.11
CA ILE A 80 6.43 4.73 -13.17
C ILE A 80 6.69 3.95 -11.88
N GLY A 81 7.94 3.96 -11.38
CA GLY A 81 8.28 3.33 -10.10
C GLY A 81 7.49 3.91 -8.92
N GLY A 82 7.29 5.24 -8.89
CA GLY A 82 6.46 5.91 -7.90
C GLY A 82 5.00 5.45 -7.93
N VAL A 83 4.40 5.36 -9.12
CA VAL A 83 3.02 4.87 -9.30
C VAL A 83 2.86 3.44 -8.78
N VAL A 84 3.82 2.55 -9.10
CA VAL A 84 3.81 1.17 -8.61
C VAL A 84 3.87 1.15 -7.07
N ALA A 85 4.77 1.94 -6.46
CA ALA A 85 4.89 2.02 -5.01
C ALA A 85 3.61 2.53 -4.33
N THR A 86 2.96 3.56 -4.88
CA THR A 86 1.69 4.08 -4.33
C THR A 86 0.55 3.07 -4.49
N SER A 87 0.49 2.38 -5.64
CA SER A 87 -0.58 1.41 -5.91
C SER A 87 -0.56 0.23 -4.94
N ALA A 88 0.62 -0.22 -4.49
CA ALA A 88 0.76 -1.26 -3.50
C ALA A 88 0.00 -0.92 -2.19
N GLY A 89 0.10 0.33 -1.73
CA GLY A 89 -0.63 0.80 -0.55
C GLY A 89 -2.14 0.79 -0.75
N THR A 90 -2.62 1.20 -1.94
CA THR A 90 -4.06 1.16 -2.26
C THR A 90 -4.61 -0.27 -2.31
N ILE A 91 -3.84 -1.21 -2.87
CA ILE A 91 -4.22 -2.63 -2.94
C ILE A 91 -4.28 -3.24 -1.54
N MET A 92 -3.30 -2.95 -0.69
CA MET A 92 -3.31 -3.43 0.70
C MET A 92 -4.55 -2.96 1.46
N ASN A 93 -4.94 -1.69 1.30
CA ASN A 93 -6.16 -1.17 1.93
C ASN A 93 -7.43 -1.80 1.35
N ALA A 94 -7.48 -2.08 0.05
CA ALA A 94 -8.62 -2.71 -0.60
C ALA A 94 -8.77 -4.21 -0.26
N VAL A 95 -7.70 -4.88 0.17
CA VAL A 95 -7.72 -6.29 0.58
C VAL A 95 -8.02 -6.45 2.07
N ILE A 96 -7.66 -5.46 2.90
CA ILE A 96 -7.82 -5.50 4.36
C ILE A 96 -9.14 -4.84 4.81
N GLY A 97 -9.65 -3.85 4.06
CA GLY A 97 -10.93 -3.17 4.32
C GLY A 97 -12.13 -3.92 3.77
#